data_AF-A0A2G2JCD1-F1
#
_entry.id   AF-A0A2G2JCD1-F1
#
_cell.length_a   1.000
_cell.length_b   1.000
_cell.length_c   1.000
_cell.angle_alpha   90.00
_cell.angle_beta   90.00
_cell.angle_gamma   90.00
#
_symmetry.space_group_name_H-M   'P 1'
#
loop_
_entity.id
_entity.type
_entity.pdbx_description
1 polymer ?
#
loop_
_entity_poly.entity_id
_entity_poly.type
_entity_poly.pdbx_seq_one_letter_code
_entity_poly.pdbx_strand_id
1 'polypeptide(L)'
;MTDDQAQAPADFSYTYSDNLPAIFKHLNLSLAFTSYQAGRLMLVRTDGESLEINFKEFPRPMGLTVTDQGLILGTFTQIIHFQREDRLLTQIKHPLPDIHKDVTAPRVFNDDEAKQEDIEIRAKDEEYQRKLQPVDARVDACFITRSSHYTGMINIHDIEWGNAGLWVVNSSFSCLSTVDPAYSFVPQWKPPFIDKLTPEDRCHLNGMTLRDGEPAYVTTFSQFENAKQWRDSDKRTGTLIDVKR
;
A
#
# COMPACT_ATOMS: atom_id res chain seq x y z
N MET A 1 14.07 5.77 25.58
CA MET A 1 14.04 7.24 25.51
C MET A 1 13.05 7.58 24.41
N THR A 2 11.88 8.07 24.79
CA THR A 2 10.81 8.48 23.89
C THR A 2 11.14 9.87 23.38
N ASP A 3 11.73 9.97 22.20
CA ASP A 3 11.73 11.22 21.44
C ASP A 3 10.32 11.38 20.86
N ASP A 4 9.44 11.95 21.68
CA ASP A 4 8.14 12.46 21.25
C ASP A 4 8.37 13.85 20.65
N GLN A 5 9.10 13.91 19.53
CA GLN A 5 9.08 15.09 18.67
C GLN A 5 7.78 15.01 17.88
N ALA A 6 6.78 15.78 18.31
CA ALA A 6 5.57 16.03 17.53
C ALA A 6 6.02 16.58 16.16
N GLN A 7 6.05 15.71 15.16
CA GLN A 7 6.45 16.04 13.82
C GLN A 7 5.44 17.03 13.27
N ALA A 8 5.93 18.19 12.79
CA ALA A 8 5.07 19.20 12.18
C ALA A 8 4.18 18.54 11.12
N PRO A 9 2.90 18.94 10.99
CA PRO A 9 1.99 18.34 10.02
C PRO A 9 2.62 18.42 8.64
N ALA A 10 2.74 17.27 7.97
CA ALA A 10 3.36 17.18 6.66
C ALA A 10 2.57 18.02 5.64
N ASP A 11 3.28 18.87 4.90
CA ASP A 11 2.70 19.62 3.79
C ASP A 11 2.56 18.71 2.57
N PHE A 12 1.33 18.55 2.11
CA PHE A 12 0.98 17.77 0.91
C PHE A 12 0.59 18.68 -0.25
N SER A 13 0.98 19.95 -0.23
CA SER A 13 0.94 20.81 -1.40
C SER A 13 1.81 20.23 -2.52
N TYR A 14 1.38 20.42 -3.76
CA TYR A 14 2.08 19.92 -4.94
C TYR A 14 2.03 20.94 -6.06
N THR A 15 3.06 20.92 -6.88
CA THR A 15 3.17 21.69 -8.13
C THR A 15 3.54 20.75 -9.26
N TYR A 16 3.11 21.08 -10.47
CA TYR A 16 3.41 20.32 -11.68
C TYR A 16 3.56 21.29 -12.84
N SER A 17 4.22 20.83 -13.91
CA SER A 17 4.33 21.62 -15.13
C SER A 17 3.01 21.65 -15.89
N ASP A 18 2.69 22.78 -16.52
CA ASP A 18 1.41 23.04 -17.19
C ASP A 18 1.07 22.02 -18.31
N ASN A 19 2.09 21.41 -18.90
CA ASN A 19 1.92 20.40 -19.96
C ASN A 19 1.66 18.98 -19.43
N LEU A 20 1.89 18.72 -18.14
CA LEU A 20 1.80 17.38 -17.56
C LEU A 20 0.38 16.78 -17.63
N PRO A 21 -0.71 17.52 -17.32
CA PRO A 21 -2.09 17.04 -17.51
C PRO A 21 -2.36 16.55 -18.94
N ALA A 22 -1.98 17.35 -19.94
CA ALA A 22 -2.20 17.00 -21.35
C ALA A 22 -1.40 15.75 -21.77
N ILE A 23 -0.18 15.58 -21.26
CA ILE A 23 0.64 14.38 -21.52
C ILE A 23 -0.01 13.13 -20.94
N PHE A 24 -0.42 13.15 -19.67
CA PHE A 24 -1.10 12.01 -19.03
C PHE A 24 -2.38 11.64 -19.78
N LYS A 25 -3.15 12.65 -20.21
CA LYS A 25 -4.38 12.45 -20.99
C LYS A 25 -4.08 11.83 -22.35
N HIS A 26 -3.09 12.34 -23.07
CA HIS A 26 -2.70 11.83 -24.39
C HIS A 26 -2.20 10.38 -24.33
N LEU A 27 -1.42 10.05 -23.30
CA LEU A 27 -0.90 8.69 -23.09
C LEU A 27 -1.90 7.76 -22.41
N ASN A 28 -3.05 8.27 -21.96
CA ASN A 28 -4.06 7.55 -21.17
C ASN A 28 -3.46 6.87 -19.93
N LEU A 29 -2.69 7.63 -19.15
CA LEU A 29 -1.97 7.15 -17.97
C LEU A 29 -2.54 7.68 -16.67
N SER A 30 -2.34 6.91 -15.61
CA SER A 30 -2.43 7.34 -14.21
C SER A 30 -1.21 6.78 -13.49
N LEU A 31 -0.78 7.44 -12.42
CA LEU A 31 0.42 7.02 -11.68
C LEU A 31 0.05 6.68 -10.24
N ALA A 32 0.55 5.55 -9.76
CA ALA A 32 0.50 5.16 -8.36
C ALA A 32 1.92 5.01 -7.83
N PHE A 33 2.20 5.57 -6.67
CA PHE A 33 3.49 5.39 -6.01
C PHE A 33 3.34 5.47 -4.49
N THR A 34 4.29 4.89 -3.77
CA THR A 34 4.32 4.87 -2.31
C THR A 34 5.49 5.69 -1.79
N SER A 35 5.36 6.16 -0.55
CA SER A 35 6.49 6.76 0.17
C SER A 35 6.52 6.25 1.60
N TYR A 36 7.63 5.61 1.96
CA TYR A 36 7.89 5.14 3.32
C TYR A 36 7.90 6.30 4.32
N GLN A 37 8.57 7.40 3.99
CA GLN A 37 8.71 8.56 4.88
C GLN A 37 7.39 9.30 5.08
N ALA A 38 6.56 9.36 4.03
CA ALA A 38 5.24 10.00 4.12
C ALA A 38 4.17 9.07 4.71
N GLY A 39 4.40 7.75 4.74
CA GLY A 39 3.42 6.75 5.16
C GLY A 39 2.19 6.70 4.25
N ARG A 40 2.37 6.92 2.93
CA ARG A 40 1.24 7.11 2.00
C ARG A 40 1.39 6.37 0.68
N LEU A 41 0.24 5.96 0.14
CA LEU A 41 0.01 5.66 -1.27
C LEU A 41 -0.52 6.93 -1.92
N MET A 42 0.13 7.39 -2.98
CA MET A 42 -0.29 8.50 -3.80
C MET A 42 -0.85 8.00 -5.12
N LEU A 43 -2.02 8.52 -5.50
CA LEU A 43 -2.63 8.27 -6.81
C LEU A 43 -2.73 9.60 -7.56
N VAL A 44 -2.11 9.65 -8.74
CA VAL A 44 -2.08 10.82 -9.61
C VAL A 44 -2.98 10.55 -10.81
N ARG A 45 -3.92 11.47 -11.04
CA ARG A 45 -4.87 11.44 -12.13
C ARG A 45 -5.01 12.81 -12.78
N THR A 46 -5.61 12.86 -13.95
CA THR A 46 -5.89 14.11 -14.67
C THR A 46 -7.15 13.99 -15.51
N ASP A 47 -7.84 15.11 -15.69
CA ASP A 47 -8.88 15.26 -16.71
C ASP A 47 -8.30 15.69 -18.09
N GLY A 48 -7.06 16.18 -18.11
CA GLY A 48 -6.35 16.76 -19.25
C GLY A 48 -6.05 18.25 -19.10
N GLU A 49 -6.76 18.94 -18.19
CA GLU A 49 -6.59 20.37 -17.88
C GLU A 49 -5.90 20.56 -16.53
N SER A 50 -6.27 19.74 -15.54
CA SER A 50 -5.75 19.78 -14.18
C SER A 50 -5.26 18.41 -13.73
N LEU A 51 -4.26 18.39 -12.87
CA LEU A 51 -3.74 17.19 -12.22
C LEU A 51 -4.19 17.17 -10.76
N GLU A 52 -4.68 16.02 -10.32
CA GLU A 52 -5.10 15.79 -8.95
C GLU A 52 -4.29 14.64 -8.34
N ILE A 53 -3.84 14.83 -7.10
CA ILE A 53 -3.15 13.81 -6.32
C ILE A 53 -4.00 13.44 -5.11
N ASN A 54 -4.37 12.17 -5.01
CA ASN A 54 -5.01 11.60 -3.83
C ASN A 54 -3.95 10.99 -2.91
N PHE A 55 -4.03 11.27 -1.62
CA PHE A 55 -3.08 10.83 -0.60
C PHE A 55 -3.78 9.90 0.39
N LYS A 56 -3.48 8.60 0.35
CA LYS A 56 -4.04 7.62 1.27
C LYS A 56 -2.98 7.10 2.25
N GLU A 57 -3.29 7.19 3.53
CA GLU A 57 -2.38 6.76 4.60
C GLU A 57 -2.38 5.25 4.78
N PHE A 58 -1.18 4.69 4.90
CA PHE A 58 -0.93 3.28 5.18
C PHE A 58 0.31 3.14 6.07
N PRO A 59 0.38 2.12 6.93
CA PRO A 59 1.58 1.88 7.74
C PRO A 59 2.72 1.36 6.85
N ARG A 60 3.76 2.17 6.64
CA ARG A 60 4.98 1.83 5.88
C ARG A 60 4.68 1.17 4.51
N PRO A 61 4.04 1.88 3.57
CA PRO A 61 3.75 1.35 2.25
C PRO A 61 5.04 1.37 1.43
N MET A 62 5.51 0.20 0.98
CA MET A 62 6.77 0.07 0.25
C MET A 62 6.61 -0.77 -1.00
N GLY A 63 6.02 -1.98 -0.88
CA GLY A 63 5.69 -2.79 -2.05
C GLY A 63 4.43 -2.29 -2.75
N LEU A 64 4.48 -2.14 -4.07
CA LEU A 64 3.31 -1.80 -4.88
C LEU A 64 3.39 -2.50 -6.24
N THR A 65 2.36 -3.23 -6.62
CA THR A 65 2.17 -3.71 -7.99
C THR A 65 0.75 -3.44 -8.48
N VAL A 66 0.58 -3.35 -9.79
CA VAL A 66 -0.71 -3.18 -10.46
C VAL A 66 -1.10 -4.49 -11.13
N THR A 67 -2.41 -4.73 -11.19
CA THR A 67 -3.00 -5.82 -11.96
C THR A 67 -4.00 -5.22 -12.95
N ASP A 68 -4.48 -6.02 -13.90
CA ASP A 68 -5.54 -5.60 -14.83
C ASP A 68 -6.82 -5.13 -14.12
N GLN A 69 -7.00 -5.56 -12.87
CA GLN A 69 -8.23 -5.41 -12.11
C GLN A 69 -8.07 -4.52 -10.87
N GLY A 70 -6.88 -4.00 -10.59
CA GLY A 70 -6.64 -3.28 -9.35
C GLY A 70 -5.17 -3.10 -9.00
N LEU A 71 -4.88 -2.97 -7.71
CA LEU A 71 -3.53 -2.77 -7.19
C LEU A 71 -3.32 -3.61 -5.93
N ILE A 72 -2.08 -4.04 -5.70
CA ILE A 72 -1.67 -4.78 -4.51
C ILE A 72 -0.64 -3.94 -3.78
N LEU A 73 -0.83 -3.77 -2.48
CA LEU A 73 0.00 -2.90 -1.64
C LEU A 73 0.62 -3.71 -0.50
N GLY A 74 1.94 -3.76 -0.47
CA GLY A 74 2.75 -4.23 0.66
C GLY A 74 2.94 -3.13 1.70
N THR A 75 2.43 -3.37 2.89
CA THR A 75 2.52 -2.49 4.07
C THR A 75 3.37 -3.15 5.16
N PHE A 76 3.46 -2.52 6.33
CA PHE A 76 4.28 -2.99 7.44
C PHE A 76 4.11 -4.48 7.80
N THR A 77 2.86 -4.96 7.90
CA THR A 77 2.55 -6.35 8.30
C THR A 77 1.53 -7.03 7.40
N GLN A 78 1.10 -6.36 6.33
CA GLN A 78 0.02 -6.83 5.47
C GLN A 78 0.33 -6.61 4.00
N ILE A 79 -0.20 -7.51 3.18
CA ILE A 79 -0.37 -7.33 1.74
C ILE A 79 -1.85 -7.13 1.48
N ILE A 80 -2.22 -5.96 0.99
CA ILE A 80 -3.61 -5.55 0.78
C ILE A 80 -3.91 -5.59 -0.71
N HIS A 81 -4.95 -6.32 -1.09
CA HIS A 81 -5.43 -6.39 -2.46
C HIS A 81 -6.59 -5.41 -2.63
N PHE A 82 -6.43 -4.46 -3.52
CA PHE A 82 -7.48 -3.54 -3.93
C PHE A 82 -8.00 -3.92 -5.31
N GLN A 83 -9.32 -4.06 -5.41
CA GLN A 83 -10.04 -4.33 -6.65
C GLN A 83 -10.74 -3.06 -7.12
N ARG A 84 -10.64 -2.75 -8.42
CA ARG A 84 -11.42 -1.67 -9.03
C ARG A 84 -12.87 -2.12 -9.21
N GLU A 85 -13.80 -1.35 -8.67
CA GLU A 85 -15.25 -1.61 -8.66
C GLU A 85 -16.06 -0.35 -8.98
N ASP A 86 -15.99 0.09 -10.24
CA ASP A 86 -16.61 1.34 -10.68
C ASP A 86 -18.14 1.34 -10.58
N ARG A 87 -18.79 0.17 -10.49
CA ARG A 87 -20.25 0.06 -10.30
C ARG A 87 -20.71 0.70 -8.98
N LEU A 88 -19.84 0.78 -7.99
CA LEU A 88 -20.15 1.43 -6.71
C LEU A 88 -20.13 2.96 -6.82
N LEU A 89 -19.51 3.54 -7.85
CA LEU A 89 -19.41 5.00 -8.02
C LEU A 89 -20.78 5.68 -8.02
N THR A 90 -21.77 5.08 -8.71
CA THR A 90 -23.12 5.63 -8.73
C THR A 90 -23.72 5.70 -7.33
N GLN A 91 -23.43 4.72 -6.46
CA GLN A 91 -23.96 4.70 -5.10
C GLN A 91 -23.24 5.70 -4.19
N ILE A 92 -21.90 5.74 -4.23
CA ILE A 92 -21.10 6.59 -3.32
C ILE A 92 -21.08 8.07 -3.74
N LYS A 93 -21.60 8.40 -4.93
CA LYS A 93 -21.89 9.79 -5.35
C LYS A 93 -23.22 10.32 -4.79
N HIS A 94 -23.93 9.51 -4.02
CA HIS A 94 -25.10 9.93 -3.24
C HIS A 94 -24.81 9.82 -1.74
N PRO A 95 -25.49 10.61 -0.89
CA PRO A 95 -25.35 10.47 0.56
C PRO A 95 -25.69 9.05 1.01
N LEU A 96 -24.82 8.47 1.84
CA LEU A 96 -25.06 7.14 2.39
C LEU A 96 -26.15 7.21 3.48
N PRO A 97 -26.99 6.17 3.60
CA PRO A 97 -27.96 6.10 4.67
C PRO A 97 -27.24 5.98 6.02
N ASP A 98 -27.80 6.65 7.02
CA ASP A 98 -27.36 6.49 8.39
C ASP A 98 -27.61 5.05 8.88
N ILE A 99 -26.74 4.55 9.77
CA ILE A 99 -26.84 3.19 10.34
C ILE A 99 -28.19 2.90 11.02
N HIS A 100 -28.87 3.92 11.57
CA HIS A 100 -30.20 3.76 12.18
C HIS A 100 -31.31 3.47 11.16
N LYS A 101 -31.05 3.70 9.87
CA LYS A 101 -31.94 3.36 8.75
C LYS A 101 -31.62 1.99 8.16
N ASP A 102 -30.54 1.33 8.62
CA ASP A 102 -30.17 -0.01 8.17
C ASP A 102 -31.09 -1.05 8.81
N VAL A 103 -31.93 -1.65 7.97
CA VAL A 103 -32.86 -2.72 8.37
C VAL A 103 -32.19 -4.09 8.45
N THR A 104 -30.98 -4.25 7.90
CA THR A 104 -30.29 -5.54 7.80
C THR A 104 -29.51 -5.87 9.08
N ALA A 105 -29.07 -4.85 9.83
CA ALA A 105 -28.34 -5.00 11.08
C ALA A 105 -28.82 -3.97 12.13
N PRO A 106 -30.07 -4.10 12.64
CA PRO A 106 -30.61 -3.15 13.60
C PRO A 106 -29.83 -3.19 14.91
N ARG A 107 -29.34 -2.02 15.36
CA ARG A 107 -28.75 -1.88 16.70
C ARG A 107 -29.84 -2.09 17.76
N VAL A 108 -29.50 -2.89 18.76
CA VAL A 108 -30.34 -3.11 19.94
C VAL A 108 -30.02 -2.02 20.96
N PHE A 109 -31.05 -1.30 21.39
CA PHE A 109 -30.98 -0.30 22.46
C PHE A 109 -31.82 -0.79 23.65
N ASN A 110 -31.44 -0.39 24.85
CA ASN A 110 -32.18 -0.76 26.07
C ASN A 110 -33.56 -0.11 26.11
N ASP A 111 -33.68 1.11 25.58
CA ASP A 111 -34.90 1.91 25.48
C ASP A 111 -34.82 2.92 24.33
N ASP A 112 -35.92 3.63 24.08
CA ASP A 112 -36.02 4.66 23.03
C ASP A 112 -35.18 5.91 23.34
N GLU A 113 -34.94 6.21 24.63
CA GLU A 113 -34.14 7.36 25.05
C GLU A 113 -32.67 7.18 24.68
N ALA A 114 -32.10 6.01 24.98
CA ALA A 114 -30.74 5.64 24.58
C ALA A 114 -30.55 5.58 23.06
N LYS A 115 -31.60 5.20 22.31
CA LYS A 115 -31.58 5.25 20.84
C LYS A 115 -31.52 6.69 20.34
N GLN A 116 -32.33 7.58 20.92
CA GLN A 116 -32.35 8.99 20.56
C GLN A 116 -31.03 9.69 20.91
N GLU A 117 -30.43 9.34 22.05
CA GLU A 117 -29.12 9.84 22.46
C GLU A 117 -28.00 9.42 21.50
N ASP A 118 -27.94 8.16 21.05
CA ASP A 118 -26.95 7.69 20.04
C ASP A 118 -27.11 8.45 18.70
N ILE A 119 -28.36 8.70 18.26
CA ILE A 119 -28.65 9.51 17.07
C ILE A 119 -28.08 10.92 17.23
N GLU A 120 -28.31 11.57 18.38
CA GLU A 120 -27.83 12.93 18.64
C GLU A 120 -26.31 13.03 18.75
N ILE A 121 -25.67 12.04 19.39
CA ILE A 121 -24.21 11.96 19.48
C ILE A 121 -23.62 11.85 18.07
N ARG A 122 -24.16 10.95 17.24
CA ARG A 122 -23.70 10.76 15.85
C ARG A 122 -23.98 11.95 14.94
N ALA A 123 -25.10 12.65 15.16
CA ALA A 123 -25.41 13.87 14.45
C ALA A 123 -24.37 14.98 14.72
N LYS A 124 -23.78 14.99 15.92
CA LYS A 124 -22.72 15.93 16.33
C LYS A 124 -21.31 15.45 15.98
N ASP A 125 -21.12 14.16 15.68
CA ASP A 125 -19.82 13.61 15.26
C ASP A 125 -19.50 14.00 13.80
N GLU A 126 -18.66 15.02 13.65
CA GLU A 126 -18.23 15.53 12.35
C GLU A 126 -17.54 14.47 11.48
N GLU A 127 -16.77 13.56 12.09
CA GLU A 127 -16.06 12.52 11.35
C GLU A 127 -17.04 11.49 10.78
N TYR A 128 -18.05 11.12 11.57
CA TYR A 128 -19.14 10.25 11.15
C TYR A 128 -19.99 10.92 10.06
N GLN A 129 -20.41 12.17 10.24
CA GLN A 129 -21.19 12.89 9.23
C GLN A 129 -20.44 13.04 7.90
N ARG A 130 -19.12 13.24 7.95
CA ARG A 130 -18.27 13.29 6.75
C ARG A 130 -18.28 11.97 5.97
N LYS A 131 -18.35 10.81 6.64
CA LYS A 131 -18.41 9.49 5.98
C LYS A 131 -19.72 9.26 5.22
N LEU A 132 -20.79 9.96 5.61
CA LEU A 132 -22.08 9.87 4.94
C LEU A 132 -22.19 10.79 3.71
N GLN A 133 -21.31 11.78 3.59
CA GLN A 133 -21.32 12.69 2.44
C GLN A 133 -20.91 11.97 1.16
N PRO A 134 -21.50 12.34 0.01
CA PRO A 134 -21.10 11.78 -1.27
C PRO A 134 -19.64 12.13 -1.58
N VAL A 135 -18.97 11.25 -2.32
CA VAL A 135 -17.64 11.54 -2.85
C VAL A 135 -17.71 12.67 -3.90
N ASP A 136 -16.58 13.34 -4.11
CA ASP A 136 -16.46 14.39 -5.13
C ASP A 136 -16.91 13.88 -6.50
N ALA A 137 -17.69 14.69 -7.22
CA ALA A 137 -18.27 14.31 -8.52
C ALA A 137 -17.19 13.94 -9.56
N ARG A 138 -15.98 14.48 -9.43
CA ARG A 138 -14.80 14.23 -10.28
C ARG A 138 -14.19 12.85 -10.07
N VAL A 139 -14.56 12.12 -9.02
CA VAL A 139 -14.09 10.75 -8.79
C VAL A 139 -14.64 9.83 -9.89
N ASP A 140 -13.73 9.10 -10.55
CA ASP A 140 -13.99 8.29 -11.74
C ASP A 140 -13.56 6.82 -11.60
N ALA A 141 -12.92 6.46 -10.47
CA ALA A 141 -12.55 5.09 -10.14
C ALA A 141 -12.81 4.82 -8.65
N CYS A 142 -13.28 3.62 -8.34
CA CYS A 142 -13.46 3.15 -6.96
C CYS A 142 -12.60 1.91 -6.74
N PHE A 143 -11.71 1.95 -5.76
CA PHE A 143 -10.91 0.79 -5.35
C PHE A 143 -11.39 0.33 -3.98
N ILE A 144 -11.79 -0.95 -3.88
CA ILE A 144 -12.21 -1.57 -2.62
C ILE A 144 -11.17 -2.58 -2.17
N THR A 145 -10.95 -2.67 -0.86
CA THR A 145 -10.16 -3.77 -0.30
C THR A 145 -10.89 -5.08 -0.51
N ARG A 146 -10.30 -5.98 -1.31
CA ARG A 146 -10.86 -7.30 -1.61
C ARG A 146 -10.37 -8.38 -0.65
N SER A 147 -9.10 -8.27 -0.24
CA SER A 147 -8.50 -9.14 0.78
C SER A 147 -7.30 -8.44 1.42
N SER A 148 -6.89 -8.95 2.58
CA SER A 148 -5.64 -8.60 3.22
C SER A 148 -4.99 -9.87 3.76
N HIS A 149 -3.71 -10.05 3.46
CA HIS A 149 -2.91 -11.17 3.94
C HIS A 149 -1.88 -10.68 4.95
N TYR A 150 -1.81 -11.30 6.12
CA TYR A 150 -0.87 -10.90 7.18
C TYR A 150 0.44 -11.66 7.06
N THR A 151 1.52 -10.92 6.79
CA THR A 151 2.88 -11.45 6.63
C THR A 151 3.69 -11.43 7.92
N GLY A 152 3.27 -10.62 8.91
CA GLY A 152 4.16 -10.21 10.00
C GLY A 152 5.24 -9.23 9.54
N MET A 153 6.24 -8.99 10.38
CA MET A 153 7.27 -7.96 10.15
C MET A 153 8.39 -8.47 9.24
N ILE A 154 8.06 -8.76 7.99
CA ILE A 154 9.03 -9.20 6.97
C ILE A 154 9.71 -8.04 6.24
N ASN A 155 9.31 -6.81 6.56
CA ASN A 155 9.87 -5.59 5.99
C ASN A 155 9.79 -5.60 4.45
N ILE A 156 8.57 -5.74 3.92
CA ILE A 156 8.31 -5.80 2.46
C ILE A 156 8.88 -4.56 1.80
N HIS A 157 9.81 -4.72 0.86
CA HIS A 157 10.33 -3.59 0.08
C HIS A 157 9.75 -3.50 -1.33
N ASP A 158 9.50 -4.65 -1.94
CA ASP A 158 9.01 -4.74 -3.32
C ASP A 158 8.12 -5.99 -3.47
N ILE A 159 7.17 -5.93 -4.39
CA ILE A 159 6.25 -7.02 -4.70
C ILE A 159 5.93 -7.03 -6.19
N GLU A 160 5.75 -8.22 -6.76
CA GLU A 160 5.33 -8.34 -8.15
C GLU A 160 4.59 -9.67 -8.40
N TRP A 161 3.62 -9.66 -9.30
CA TRP A 161 2.87 -10.86 -9.65
C TRP A 161 3.61 -11.68 -10.72
N GLY A 162 3.96 -12.92 -10.39
CA GLY A 162 4.62 -13.87 -11.28
C GLY A 162 3.82 -15.16 -11.50
N ASN A 163 4.43 -16.14 -12.16
CA ASN A 163 3.77 -17.42 -12.47
C ASN A 163 3.46 -18.24 -11.20
N ALA A 164 4.30 -18.10 -10.17
CA ALA A 164 4.12 -18.75 -8.86
C ALA A 164 3.20 -17.97 -7.90
N GLY A 165 2.53 -16.92 -8.40
CA GLY A 165 1.71 -16.00 -7.60
C GLY A 165 2.48 -14.75 -7.20
N LEU A 166 2.14 -14.16 -6.05
CA LEU A 166 2.75 -12.92 -5.60
C LEU A 166 4.12 -13.16 -4.98
N TRP A 167 5.14 -12.59 -5.63
CA TRP A 167 6.50 -12.53 -5.14
C TRP A 167 6.69 -11.31 -4.25
N VAL A 168 7.51 -11.48 -3.22
CA VAL A 168 7.77 -10.47 -2.18
C VAL A 168 9.25 -10.43 -1.88
N VAL A 169 9.82 -9.23 -1.91
CA VAL A 169 11.14 -8.95 -1.32
C VAL A 169 10.99 -8.89 0.19
N ASN A 170 11.49 -9.93 0.86
CA ASN A 170 11.50 -10.07 2.30
C ASN A 170 12.86 -9.63 2.84
N SER A 171 12.98 -8.33 3.12
CA SER A 171 14.24 -7.74 3.56
C SER A 171 14.65 -8.22 4.95
N SER A 172 13.69 -8.43 5.86
CA SER A 172 13.96 -8.97 7.20
C SER A 172 14.75 -10.27 7.13
N PHE A 173 14.35 -11.19 6.25
CA PHE A 173 15.01 -12.49 6.08
C PHE A 173 16.06 -12.51 4.95
N SER A 174 16.31 -11.39 4.27
CA SER A 174 17.24 -11.28 3.15
C SER A 174 16.95 -12.30 2.03
N CYS A 175 15.67 -12.44 1.66
CA CYS A 175 15.24 -13.44 0.68
C CYS A 175 14.08 -12.95 -0.20
N LEU A 176 13.89 -13.64 -1.33
CA LEU A 176 12.63 -13.61 -2.05
C LEU A 176 11.70 -14.68 -1.47
N SER A 177 10.44 -14.34 -1.33
CA SER A 177 9.40 -15.25 -0.83
C SER A 177 8.13 -15.12 -1.66
N THR A 178 7.35 -16.21 -1.71
CA THR A 178 5.95 -16.17 -2.15
C THR A 178 5.03 -16.09 -0.94
N VAL A 179 3.81 -15.59 -1.16
CA VAL A 179 2.78 -15.55 -0.11
C VAL A 179 2.11 -16.92 0.04
N ASP A 180 1.88 -17.34 1.29
CA ASP A 180 1.18 -18.58 1.60
C ASP A 180 0.16 -18.37 2.73
N PRO A 181 -1.07 -18.89 2.61
CA PRO A 181 -2.13 -18.66 3.59
C PRO A 181 -1.91 -19.37 4.94
N ALA A 182 -1.14 -20.45 4.99
CA ALA A 182 -0.87 -21.22 6.20
C ALA A 182 0.41 -20.77 6.92
N TYR A 183 1.42 -20.34 6.16
CA TYR A 183 2.75 -19.99 6.69
C TYR A 183 3.07 -18.49 6.65
N SER A 184 2.11 -17.65 6.25
CA SER A 184 2.28 -16.23 5.91
C SER A 184 3.14 -15.98 4.66
N PHE A 185 4.30 -16.62 4.55
CA PHE A 185 5.17 -16.57 3.39
C PHE A 185 6.05 -17.83 3.33
N VAL A 186 6.54 -18.16 2.14
CA VAL A 186 7.49 -19.27 1.92
C VAL A 186 8.73 -18.70 1.23
N PRO A 187 9.92 -18.78 1.85
CA PRO A 187 11.17 -18.40 1.19
C PRO A 187 11.43 -19.27 -0.04
N GLN A 188 11.78 -18.64 -1.15
CA GLN A 188 12.04 -19.31 -2.43
C GLN A 188 13.49 -19.16 -2.88
N TRP A 189 14.13 -18.04 -2.54
CA TRP A 189 15.51 -17.75 -2.94
C TRP A 189 16.20 -16.84 -1.95
N LYS A 190 17.50 -17.05 -1.73
CA LYS A 190 18.37 -16.16 -0.94
C LYS A 190 19.65 -15.87 -1.74
N PRO A 191 20.28 -14.70 -1.56
CA PRO A 191 21.59 -14.45 -2.16
C PRO A 191 22.61 -15.51 -1.75
N PRO A 192 23.58 -15.87 -2.62
CA PRO A 192 24.53 -16.95 -2.36
C PRO A 192 25.44 -16.69 -1.15
N PHE A 193 25.65 -15.42 -0.78
CA PHE A 193 26.45 -15.00 0.38
C PHE A 193 25.67 -14.95 1.70
N ILE A 194 24.37 -15.24 1.70
CA ILE A 194 23.58 -15.39 2.93
C ILE A 194 23.53 -16.88 3.27
N ASP A 195 24.17 -17.34 4.34
CA ASP A 195 24.18 -18.75 4.73
C ASP A 195 22.80 -19.19 5.24
N LYS A 196 22.30 -18.50 6.27
CA LYS A 196 21.06 -18.82 6.97
C LYS A 196 20.01 -17.71 6.88
N LEU A 197 18.76 -18.13 6.69
CA LEU A 197 17.60 -17.23 6.79
C LEU A 197 17.29 -16.92 8.26
N THR A 198 17.60 -15.70 8.68
CA THR A 198 17.29 -15.14 10.00
C THR A 198 16.68 -13.75 9.82
N PRO A 199 15.79 -13.30 10.72
CA PRO A 199 15.12 -11.99 10.63
C PRO A 199 16.06 -10.84 11.06
N GLU A 200 17.23 -10.75 10.44
CA GLU A 200 18.33 -9.87 10.83
C GLU A 200 18.62 -8.75 9.83
N ASP A 201 17.95 -8.75 8.66
CA ASP A 201 18.13 -7.77 7.59
C ASP A 201 19.62 -7.57 7.28
N ARG A 202 20.27 -8.62 6.79
CA ARG A 202 21.73 -8.72 6.67
C ARG A 202 22.29 -7.88 5.54
N CYS A 203 21.66 -7.96 4.37
CA CYS A 203 22.10 -7.29 3.14
C CYS A 203 21.15 -6.18 2.66
N HIS A 204 19.98 -6.05 3.29
CA HIS A 204 18.92 -5.15 2.85
C HIS A 204 18.54 -5.35 1.38
N LEU A 205 18.01 -6.54 1.10
CA LEU A 205 17.39 -6.85 -0.19
C LEU A 205 16.23 -5.87 -0.42
N ASN A 206 16.24 -5.14 -1.53
CA ASN A 206 15.41 -3.96 -1.72
C ASN A 206 14.44 -4.12 -2.88
N GLY A 207 14.92 -4.11 -4.13
CA GLY A 207 14.08 -4.23 -5.31
C GLY A 207 14.19 -5.60 -5.99
N MET A 208 13.19 -5.93 -6.78
CA MET A 208 13.15 -7.12 -7.64
C MET A 208 12.52 -6.76 -8.99
N THR A 209 12.95 -7.44 -10.05
CA THR A 209 12.21 -7.45 -11.32
C THR A 209 12.06 -8.87 -11.83
N LEU A 210 10.94 -9.10 -12.52
CA LEU A 210 10.62 -10.39 -13.11
C LEU A 210 10.99 -10.39 -14.59
N ARG A 211 11.32 -11.57 -15.09
CA ARG A 211 11.44 -11.87 -16.52
C ARG A 211 10.68 -13.16 -16.79
N ASP A 212 9.74 -13.09 -17.72
CA ASP A 212 8.88 -14.22 -18.10
C ASP A 212 8.11 -14.80 -16.89
N GLY A 213 7.68 -13.93 -15.97
CA GLY A 213 6.92 -14.27 -14.76
C GLY A 213 7.75 -14.86 -13.61
N GLU A 214 9.08 -14.91 -13.73
CA GLU A 214 10.00 -15.39 -12.68
C GLU A 214 10.97 -14.29 -12.23
N PRO A 215 11.41 -14.26 -10.96
CA PRO A 215 12.43 -13.31 -10.52
C PRO A 215 13.71 -13.43 -11.34
N ALA A 216 14.20 -12.29 -11.83
CA ALA A 216 15.34 -12.22 -12.73
C ALA A 216 16.50 -11.45 -12.13
N TYR A 217 16.21 -10.27 -11.56
CA TYR A 217 17.21 -9.46 -10.90
C TYR A 217 16.69 -8.92 -9.58
N VAL A 218 17.60 -8.78 -8.63
CA VAL A 218 17.34 -8.13 -7.34
C VAL A 218 18.45 -7.15 -7.00
N THR A 219 18.13 -6.20 -6.12
CA THR A 219 19.11 -5.25 -5.58
C THR A 219 19.30 -5.42 -4.09
N THR A 220 20.53 -5.23 -3.62
CA THR A 220 20.86 -5.17 -2.19
C THR A 220 21.69 -3.93 -1.90
N PHE A 221 21.73 -3.49 -0.65
CA PHE A 221 22.60 -2.38 -0.24
C PHE A 221 24.04 -2.85 -0.01
N SER A 222 24.24 -4.12 0.31
CA SER A 222 25.57 -4.71 0.46
C SER A 222 25.57 -6.22 0.18
N GLN A 223 26.75 -6.84 0.25
CA GLN A 223 26.90 -8.31 0.31
C GLN A 223 27.25 -8.78 1.72
N PHE A 224 26.94 -7.98 2.74
CA PHE A 224 27.24 -8.33 4.13
C PHE A 224 26.28 -9.40 4.65
N GLU A 225 26.79 -10.22 5.56
CA GLU A 225 26.04 -11.30 6.20
C GLU A 225 25.70 -10.99 7.67
N ASN A 226 26.35 -10.02 8.30
CA ASN A 226 26.05 -9.70 9.70
C ASN A 226 24.78 -8.86 9.81
N ALA A 227 24.07 -9.04 10.92
CA ALA A 227 22.81 -8.36 11.21
C ALA A 227 22.94 -6.83 11.04
N LYS A 228 22.14 -6.27 10.13
CA LYS A 228 22.08 -4.83 9.82
C LYS A 228 23.41 -4.16 9.46
N GLN A 229 24.46 -4.93 9.13
CA GLN A 229 25.78 -4.37 8.79
C GLN A 229 25.73 -3.51 7.51
N TRP A 230 24.73 -3.70 6.65
CA TRP A 230 24.50 -2.84 5.49
C TRP A 230 24.35 -1.35 5.87
N ARG A 231 24.12 -0.99 7.13
CA ARG A 231 24.14 0.40 7.58
C ARG A 231 25.51 1.07 7.50
N ASP A 232 26.57 0.27 7.50
CA ASP A 232 27.96 0.72 7.36
C ASP A 232 28.39 0.78 5.88
N SER A 233 27.46 0.49 4.98
CA SER A 233 27.69 0.40 3.53
C SER A 233 27.70 1.80 2.89
N ASP A 234 28.37 1.95 1.74
CA ASP A 234 28.42 3.19 0.98
C ASP A 234 27.78 3.03 -0.42
N LYS A 235 27.76 4.10 -1.23
CA LYS A 235 27.15 4.09 -2.57
C LYS A 235 27.75 3.07 -3.55
N ARG A 236 28.90 2.45 -3.25
CA ARG A 236 29.60 1.48 -4.09
C ARG A 236 29.38 0.04 -3.65
N THR A 237 28.80 -0.17 -2.48
CA THR A 237 28.55 -1.51 -1.92
C THR A 237 27.26 -2.16 -2.41
N GLY A 238 26.34 -1.37 -2.96
CA GLY A 238 25.09 -1.87 -3.51
C GLY A 238 25.32 -2.82 -4.67
N THR A 239 24.48 -3.86 -4.77
CA THR A 239 24.62 -4.88 -5.82
C THR A 239 23.34 -5.04 -6.63
N LEU A 240 23.54 -5.45 -7.89
CA LEU A 240 22.51 -6.01 -8.76
C LEU A 240 22.86 -7.48 -8.96
N ILE A 241 21.98 -8.38 -8.55
CA ILE A 241 22.21 -9.83 -8.57
C ILE A 241 21.28 -10.45 -9.59
N ASP A 242 21.84 -11.27 -10.48
CA ASP A 242 21.08 -12.16 -11.36
C ASP A 242 20.61 -13.37 -10.54
N VAL A 243 19.30 -13.55 -10.39
CA VAL A 243 18.72 -14.59 -9.54
C VAL A 243 19.03 -15.99 -10.10
N LYS A 244 19.28 -16.11 -11.40
CA LYS A 244 19.51 -17.39 -12.10
C LYS A 244 20.99 -17.78 -12.18
N ARG A 245 21.93 -16.97 -11.69
CA ARG A 245 23.39 -17.19 -11.84
C ARG A 245 24.16 -17.14 -10.53
#